data_AF-F9HHM8-F1
#
_entry.id   AF-F9HHM8-F1
#
_cell.length_a   1.000
_cell.length_b   1.000
_cell.length_c   1.000
_cell.angle_alpha   90.00
_cell.angle_beta   90.00
_cell.angle_gamma   90.00
#
_symmetry.space_group_name_H-M   'P 1'
#
loop_
_entity.id
_entity.type
_entity.pdbx_description
1 polymer ?
#
loop_
_entity_poly.entity_id
_entity_poly.type
_entity_poly.pdbx_seq_one_letter_code
_entity_poly.pdbx_strand_id
1 'polypeptide(L)' 'MVSKYMGSSKVLIRNPENGRKAWFGLPLYFGQLTRIGLQGSYEEQIEVVEYQGSAFIGFGYFTVEDLEQLNRQVEDY' A
#
# COMPACT_ATOMS: atom_id res chain seq x y z
N MET A 1 -19.18 -12.53 -6.98
CA MET A 1 -19.16 -11.11 -7.41
C MET A 1 -18.28 -10.34 -6.43
N VAL A 2 -16.96 -10.31 -6.61
CA VAL A 2 -16.04 -9.61 -5.68
C VAL A 2 -15.19 -8.53 -6.40
N SER A 3 -15.29 -8.41 -7.73
CA SER A 3 -14.42 -7.52 -8.51
C SER A 3 -14.77 -6.02 -8.48
N LYS A 4 -15.94 -5.60 -7.97
CA LYS A 4 -16.39 -4.19 -8.13
C LYS A 4 -16.00 -3.22 -7.01
N TYR A 5 -15.56 -3.70 -5.84
CA TYR A 5 -15.32 -2.85 -4.66
C TYR A 5 -13.85 -2.57 -4.35
N MET A 6 -12.91 -3.36 -4.88
CA MET A 6 -11.48 -3.13 -4.69
C MET A 6 -10.96 -1.90 -5.44
N GLY A 7 -11.51 -1.62 -6.64
CA GLY A 7 -11.09 -0.50 -7.49
C GLY A 7 -11.32 0.91 -6.92
N SER A 8 -11.96 1.02 -5.75
CA SER A 8 -12.21 2.30 -5.07
C SER A 8 -11.35 2.51 -3.82
N SER A 9 -10.66 1.47 -3.35
CA SER A 9 -9.91 1.54 -2.08
C SER A 9 -8.51 2.09 -2.32
N LYS A 10 -8.10 3.05 -1.48
CA LYS A 10 -6.80 3.73 -1.56
C LYS A 10 -6.16 3.89 -0.19
N VAL A 11 -4.84 3.86 -0.17
CA VAL A 11 -4.02 4.06 1.03
C VAL A 11 -3.08 5.23 0.82
N LEU A 12 -2.94 6.10 1.82
CA LEU A 12 -1.93 7.14 1.85
C LEU A 12 -0.70 6.55 2.51
N ILE A 13 0.35 6.38 1.72
CA ILE A 13 1.62 5.82 2.18
C ILE A 13 2.64 6.95 2.27
N ARG A 14 3.35 7.02 3.40
CA ARG A 14 4.50 7.90 3.63
C ARG A 14 5.78 7.08 3.61
N ASN A 15 6.80 7.59 2.92
CA ASN A 15 8.18 7.14 3.10
C ASN A 15 8.73 7.81 4.38
N PRO A 16 9.05 7.05 5.43
CA PRO A 16 9.50 7.62 6.70
C PRO A 16 10.90 8.26 6.62
N GLU A 17 11.74 7.87 5.66
CA GLU A 17 13.11 8.39 5.51
C GLU A 17 13.14 9.81 4.97
N ASN A 18 12.22 10.14 4.05
CA ASN A 18 12.21 11.44 3.37
C ASN A 18 10.89 12.23 3.58
N GLY A 19 9.91 11.65 4.27
CA GLY A 19 8.61 12.25 4.58
C GLY A 19 7.64 12.40 3.40
N ARG A 20 8.02 12.00 2.17
CA ARG A 20 7.15 12.07 1.00
C ARG A 20 5.99 11.10 1.15
N LYS A 21 4.80 11.51 0.72
CA LYS A 21 3.59 10.67 0.78
C LYS A 21 2.74 10.79 -0.46
N ALA A 22 2.04 9.72 -0.82
CA ALA A 22 1.12 9.68 -1.95
C ALA A 22 0.00 8.67 -1.74
N TRP A 23 -1.12 8.88 -2.43
CA TRP A 23 -2.21 7.92 -2.50
C TRP A 23 -1.91 6.82 -3.52
N PHE A 24 -2.17 5.58 -3.12
CA PHE A 24 -2.03 4.37 -3.94
C PHE A 24 -3.33 3.58 -3.93
N GLY A 25 -3.73 3.07 -5.09
CA GLY A 25 -4.88 2.16 -5.20
C GLY A 25 -4.52 0.74 -4.79
N LEU A 26 -5.50 -0.01 -4.30
CA LEU A 26 -5.36 -1.43 -3.99
C LEU A 26 -5.92 -2.31 -5.13
N PRO A 27 -5.30 -3.46 -5.45
CA PRO A 27 -4.05 -3.97 -4.87
C PRO A 27 -2.85 -3.10 -5.27
N LEU A 28 -1.88 -2.99 -4.37
CA LEU A 28 -0.77 -2.04 -4.47
C LEU A 28 0.23 -2.51 -5.54
N TYR A 29 0.45 -1.72 -6.60
CA TYR A 29 1.54 -1.99 -7.53
C TYR A 29 2.85 -1.36 -7.04
N PHE A 30 3.83 -2.19 -6.68
CA PHE A 30 5.05 -1.74 -5.97
C PHE A 30 5.92 -0.80 -6.80
N GLY A 31 5.90 -0.92 -8.13
CA GLY A 31 6.59 0.02 -9.02
C GLY A 31 6.13 1.48 -8.82
N GLN A 32 4.93 1.72 -8.27
CA GLN A 32 4.45 3.07 -7.98
C GLN A 32 5.13 3.70 -6.76
N LEU A 33 5.75 2.92 -5.86
CA LEU A 33 6.40 3.42 -4.64
C LEU A 33 7.59 4.34 -4.94
N THR A 34 8.16 4.25 -6.14
CA THR A 34 9.14 5.21 -6.68
C THR A 34 8.66 6.66 -6.63
N ARG A 35 7.34 6.90 -6.68
CA ARG A 35 6.72 8.23 -6.56
C ARG A 35 7.00 8.91 -5.21
N ILE A 36 7.24 8.13 -4.16
CA ILE A 36 7.62 8.61 -2.82
C ILE A 36 9.10 8.37 -2.51
N GLY A 37 9.90 8.05 -3.54
CA GLY A 37 11.35 7.90 -3.42
C GLY A 37 11.83 6.58 -2.85
N LEU A 38 10.98 5.55 -2.84
CA LEU A 38 11.37 4.18 -2.51
C LEU A 38 11.92 3.48 -3.76
N GLN A 39 12.86 2.56 -3.55
CA GLN A 39 13.51 1.79 -4.61
C GLN A 39 12.76 0.50 -4.94
N GLY A 40 11.79 0.11 -4.12
CA GLY A 40 11.01 -1.12 -4.25
C GLY A 40 11.70 -2.34 -3.64
N SER A 41 12.64 -2.14 -2.72
CA SER A 41 13.22 -3.24 -1.93
C SER A 41 12.21 -3.73 -0.90
N TYR A 42 12.12 -5.04 -0.72
CA TYR A 42 11.19 -5.66 0.24
C TYR A 42 11.44 -5.23 1.69
N GLU A 43 12.68 -4.87 2.03
CA GLU A 43 13.09 -4.42 3.36
C GLU A 43 12.80 -2.94 3.62
N GLU A 44 12.42 -2.16 2.60
CA GLU A 44 12.12 -0.74 2.79
C GLU A 44 10.90 -0.57 3.69
N GLN A 45 11.03 0.36 4.65
CA GLN A 45 9.92 0.70 5.53
C GLN A 45 9.02 1.75 4.90
N ILE A 46 7.73 1.59 5.16
CA ILE A 46 6.68 2.53 4.78
C ILE A 46 5.75 2.76 5.96
N GLU A 47 5.02 3.86 5.93
CA GLU A 47 4.01 4.18 6.93
C GLU A 47 2.65 4.38 6.25
N VAL A 48 1.66 3.55 6.61
CA VAL A 48 0.27 3.75 6.19
C VAL A 48 -0.36 4.75 7.15
N VAL A 49 -0.64 5.95 6.65
CA VAL A 49 -1.10 7.08 7.47
C VAL A 49 -2.60 7.37 7.32
N GLU A 50 -3.20 6.98 6.20
CA GLU A 50 -4.63 7.21 5.93
C GLU A 50 -5.17 6.17 4.96
N TYR A 51 -6.49 5.97 4.99
CA TYR A 51 -7.19 4.97 4.21
C TYR A 51 -8.56 5.46 3.73
N GLN A 52 -8.94 5.10 2.51
CA GLN A 52 -10.26 5.36 1.93
C GLN A 52 -10.79 4.09 1.25
N GLY A 53 -12.04 3.71 1.51
CA GLY A 53 -12.73 2.59 0.84
C GLY A 53 -13.19 1.50 1.80
N SER A 54 -13.38 0.27 1.30
CA SER A 54 -13.85 -0.89 2.06
C SER A 54 -12.78 -1.93 2.46
N ALA A 55 -11.66 -2.03 1.73
CA ALA A 55 -10.51 -2.89 2.03
C ALA A 55 -9.45 -2.23 2.95
N PHE A 56 -9.55 -2.39 4.27
CA PHE A 56 -8.60 -1.81 5.22
C PHE A 56 -7.40 -2.74 5.51
N ILE A 57 -6.19 -2.20 5.43
CA ILE A 57 -4.92 -2.94 5.62
C ILE A 57 -4.20 -2.64 6.95
N GLY A 58 -4.72 -1.73 7.79
CA GLY A 58 -4.04 -1.27 9.01
C GLY A 58 -3.39 0.12 8.86
N PHE A 59 -3.06 0.73 10.00
CA PHE A 59 -2.26 1.96 10.08
C PHE A 59 -0.93 1.67 10.78
N GLY A 60 0.11 2.45 10.45
CA GLY A 60 1.42 2.35 11.09
C GLY A 60 2.53 1.92 10.13
N TYR A 61 3.62 1.42 10.71
CA TYR A 61 4.84 1.06 9.97
C TYR A 61 4.76 -0.37 9.46
N PHE A 62 5.12 -0.55 8.19
CA PHE A 62 5.18 -1.83 7.50
C PHE A 62 6.46 -1.89 6.67
N THR A 63 6.88 -3.11 6.34
CA THR A 63 7.83 -3.32 5.25
C THR A 63 7.08 -3.39 3.91
N VAL A 64 7.80 -3.22 2.81
CA VAL A 64 7.24 -3.49 1.46
C VAL A 64 6.83 -4.96 1.32
N GLU A 65 7.52 -5.90 1.98
CA GLU A 65 7.13 -7.31 2.03
C GLU A 65 5.76 -7.54 2.69
N ASP A 66 5.48 -6.87 3.81
CA ASP A 66 4.19 -6.98 4.51
C ASP A 66 3.03 -6.59 3.59
N LEU A 67 3.22 -5.53 2.78
CA LEU A 67 2.23 -5.10 1.78
C LEU A 67 2.01 -6.14 0.68
N GLU A 68 3.02 -6.95 0.35
CA GLU A 68 2.93 -7.95 -0.71
C GLU A 68 2.11 -9.14 -0.25
N GLN A 69 2.36 -9.56 1.00
CA GLN A 69 1.55 -10.57 1.68
C GLN A 69 0.09 -10.14 1.77
N LEU A 70 -0.15 -8.85 2.07
CA LEU A 70 -1.50 -8.29 2.09
C LEU A 70 -2.14 -8.30 0.70
N ASN A 71 -1.43 -7.88 -0.36
CA ASN A 71 -1.97 -7.96 -1.73
C ASN A 71 -2.42 -9.39 -2.08
N ARG A 72 -1.62 -10.41 -1.73
CA ARG A 72 -1.95 -11.82 -1.99
C ARG A 72 -3.24 -12.27 -1.27
N GLN A 73 -3.42 -11.86 0.00
CA GLN A 73 -4.64 -12.18 0.74
C GLN A 73 -5.91 -11.60 0.11
N VAL A 74 -5.78 -10.48 -0.60
CA VAL A 74 -6.91 -9.85 -1.28
C VAL A 74 -7.13 -10.46 -2.68
N GLU A 75 -6.09 -10.94 -3.35
CA GLU A 75 -6.22 -11.65 -4.65
C GLU A 75 -6.84 -13.05 -4.53
N ASP A 76 -6.67 -13.73 -3.39
CA ASP A 76 -7.17 -15.09 -3.14
C ASP A 76 -8.68 -15.17 -2.75
N TYR A 77 -9.43 -14.05 -2.75
CA TYR A 77 -10.85 -13.95 -2.38
C TYR A 77 -11.78 -13.52 -3.53
#